data_AF-A0A7C2VEG7-F1
#
_entry.id   AF-A0A7C2VEG7-F1
#
_cell.length_a   1.000
_cell.length_b   1.000
_cell.length_c   1.000
_cell.angle_alpha   90.00
_cell.angle_beta   90.00
_cell.angle_gamma   90.00
#
_symmetry.space_group_name_H-M   'P 1'
#
loop_
_entity.id
_entity.type
_entity.pdbx_description
1 polymer ?
#
loop_
_entity_poly.entity_id
_entity_poly.type
_entity_poly.pdbx_seq_one_letter_code
_entity_poly.pdbx_strand_id
1 'polypeptide(L)'
;MRRFGFTLIELLVVIATIALLMAILAPTLQSSRQHAKAVLCSSNIKQLILGLMMYESENDSLPHAFDNTPSDPPDGGYPGYAQYDRKGWWWFNYIDDYFSKDKGKKTVLWCPSRQLRNLKFKNNILCGNYGVNQSICKSSSGKRSHAEFIGTPLRTANIPRAGETLLIVDSGYSMITWWHAADVPPVSLGSTIEDTAYIPGLVINKDKKNLWSGQEQDAINGRHPNKTVNVGFADGHISRTKADDLFVEKTSDSYKNRSPLWLPK
;
A
#
# COMPACT_ATOMS: atom_id res chain seq x y z
N MET A 1 -33.04 28.73 51.35
CA MET A 1 -31.79 28.71 50.55
C MET A 1 -32.08 29.29 49.18
N ARG A 2 -31.54 30.48 48.84
CA ARG A 2 -31.68 31.07 47.50
C ARG A 2 -30.75 30.33 46.53
N ARG A 3 -31.30 29.65 45.52
CA ARG A 3 -30.52 29.15 44.38
C ARG A 3 -30.16 30.36 43.51
N PHE A 4 -28.87 30.61 43.33
CA PHE A 4 -28.40 31.54 42.30
C PHE A 4 -28.71 30.93 40.93
N GLY A 5 -29.56 31.61 40.15
CA GLY A 5 -29.87 31.21 38.78
C GLY A 5 -28.74 31.65 37.85
N PHE A 6 -28.35 30.77 36.93
CA PHE A 6 -27.39 31.09 35.88
C PHE A 6 -27.96 32.16 34.96
N THR A 7 -27.22 33.23 34.70
CA THR A 7 -27.65 34.27 33.77
C THR A 7 -27.44 33.83 32.32
N LEU A 8 -28.27 34.34 31.40
CA LEU A 8 -28.14 34.06 29.97
C LEU A 8 -26.78 34.49 29.41
N ILE A 9 -26.21 35.57 29.96
CA ILE A 9 -24.89 36.09 29.57
C ILE A 9 -23.78 35.12 29.98
N GLU A 10 -23.81 34.59 31.20
CA GLU A 10 -22.81 33.62 31.67
C GLU A 10 -22.81 32.36 30.79
N LEU A 11 -23.99 31.85 30.42
CA LEU A 11 -24.09 30.71 29.51
C LEU A 11 -23.53 31.05 28.12
N LEU A 12 -23.82 32.25 27.61
CA LEU A 12 -23.40 32.70 26.29
C LEU A 12 -21.87 32.85 26.19
N VAL A 13 -21.21 33.38 27.22
CA VAL A 13 -19.75 33.50 27.26
C VAL A 13 -19.07 32.12 27.30
N VAL A 14 -19.64 31.17 28.02
CA VAL A 14 -19.10 29.80 28.10
C VAL A 14 -19.18 29.09 26.74
N ILE A 15 -20.32 29.15 26.06
CA ILE A 15 -20.42 28.52 24.74
C ILE A 15 -19.51 29.23 23.71
N ALA A 16 -19.36 30.56 23.80
CA ALA A 16 -18.48 31.32 22.92
C ALA A 16 -17.01 30.93 23.10
N THR A 17 -16.56 30.77 24.34
CA THR A 17 -15.18 30.34 24.64
C THR A 17 -14.95 28.88 24.23
N ILE A 18 -15.89 27.96 24.47
CA ILE A 18 -15.80 26.57 23.99
C ILE A 18 -15.74 26.51 22.46
N ALA A 19 -16.58 27.28 21.76
CA ALA A 19 -16.58 27.33 20.30
C ALA A 19 -15.25 27.85 19.74
N LEU A 20 -14.68 28.90 20.34
CA LEU A 20 -13.37 29.44 19.97
C LEU A 20 -12.25 28.40 20.17
N LEU A 21 -12.23 27.72 21.33
CA LEU A 21 -11.26 26.67 21.60
C LEU A 21 -11.41 25.52 20.59
N MET A 22 -12.63 25.02 20.37
CA MET A 22 -12.89 23.94 19.42
C MET A 22 -12.48 24.29 17.98
N ALA A 23 -12.67 25.55 17.55
CA ALA A 23 -12.24 26.01 16.23
C ALA A 23 -10.73 25.89 16.02
N ILE A 24 -9.92 26.10 17.06
CA ILE A 24 -8.45 25.96 17.00
C ILE A 24 -8.02 24.49 17.15
N LEU A 25 -8.70 23.72 18.00
CA LEU A 25 -8.34 22.32 18.26
C LEU A 25 -8.72 21.38 17.10
N ALA A 26 -9.85 21.60 16.42
CA ALA A 26 -10.37 20.70 15.39
C ALA A 26 -9.38 20.42 14.23
N PRO A 27 -8.78 21.41 13.54
CA PRO A 27 -7.84 21.14 12.44
C PRO A 27 -6.57 20.43 12.93
N THR A 28 -6.08 20.81 14.11
CA THR A 28 -4.88 20.23 14.73
C THR A 28 -5.07 18.75 15.08
N LEU A 29 -6.25 18.40 15.62
CA LEU A 29 -6.60 17.00 15.92
C LEU A 29 -6.73 16.16 14.66
N GLN A 30 -7.28 16.72 13.57
CA GLN A 30 -7.38 16.00 12.28
C GLN A 30 -6.00 15.69 11.70
N SER A 31 -5.09 16.67 11.68
CA SER A 31 -3.70 16.49 11.24
C SER A 31 -2.98 15.43 12.10
N SER A 32 -3.08 15.54 13.42
CA SER A 32 -2.47 14.58 14.36
C SER A 32 -2.95 13.15 14.13
N ARG A 33 -4.26 12.95 13.87
CA ARG A 33 -4.82 11.64 13.52
C ARG A 33 -4.26 11.10 12.20
N GLN A 34 -4.07 11.95 11.19
CA GLN A 34 -3.45 11.53 9.92
C GLN A 34 -2.00 11.09 10.12
N HIS A 35 -1.21 11.83 10.91
CA HIS A 35 0.15 11.44 11.27
C HIS A 35 0.19 10.11 12.04
N ALA A 36 -0.70 9.93 13.01
CA ALA A 36 -0.80 8.68 13.77
C ALA A 36 -1.12 7.49 12.84
N LYS A 37 -2.08 7.64 11.91
CA LYS A 37 -2.37 6.60 10.91
C LYS A 37 -1.17 6.31 10.00
N ALA A 38 -0.41 7.33 9.61
CA ALA A 38 0.79 7.15 8.80
C ALA A 38 1.88 6.36 9.55
N VAL A 39 2.04 6.60 10.87
CA VAL A 39 2.93 5.80 11.73
C VAL A 39 2.43 4.36 11.85
N LEU A 40 1.12 4.14 11.97
CA LEU A 40 0.54 2.79 11.98
C LEU A 40 0.79 2.06 10.65
N CYS A 41 0.59 2.70 9.48
CA CYS A 41 0.90 2.03 8.20
C CYS A 41 2.40 1.71 8.07
N SER A 42 3.30 2.55 8.63
CA SER A 42 4.74 2.23 8.70
C SER A 42 5.04 1.03 9.61
N SER A 43 4.39 0.94 10.78
CA SER A 43 4.51 -0.22 11.68
C SER A 43 3.99 -1.51 11.03
N ASN A 44 2.89 -1.42 10.29
CA ASN A 44 2.36 -2.55 9.52
C ASN A 44 3.37 -3.02 8.47
N ILE A 45 3.95 -2.12 7.68
CA ILE A 45 5.00 -2.48 6.72
C ILE A 45 6.18 -3.15 7.44
N LYS A 46 6.57 -2.70 8.63
CA LYS A 46 7.63 -3.36 9.42
C LYS A 46 7.30 -4.80 9.74
N GLN A 47 6.10 -5.06 10.20
CA GLN A 47 5.64 -6.42 10.49
C GLN A 47 5.61 -7.25 9.19
N LEU A 48 5.13 -6.70 8.09
CA LEU A 48 5.06 -7.39 6.79
C LEU A 48 6.45 -7.76 6.26
N ILE A 49 7.42 -6.84 6.30
CA ILE A 49 8.81 -7.11 5.91
C ILE A 49 9.41 -8.20 6.78
N LEU A 50 9.23 -8.13 8.11
CA LEU A 50 9.73 -9.16 9.01
C LEU A 50 9.15 -10.53 8.64
N GLY A 51 7.86 -10.62 8.32
CA GLY A 51 7.24 -11.84 7.82
C GLY A 51 7.85 -12.32 6.50
N LEU A 52 8.10 -11.42 5.55
CA LEU A 52 8.76 -11.76 4.27
C LEU A 52 10.18 -12.30 4.48
N MET A 53 10.93 -11.73 5.42
CA MET A 53 12.29 -12.16 5.76
C MET A 53 12.32 -13.49 6.50
N MET A 54 11.38 -13.72 7.42
CA MET A 54 11.21 -15.01 8.09
C MET A 54 10.87 -16.10 7.08
N TYR A 55 9.96 -15.82 6.16
CA TYR A 55 9.65 -16.73 5.05
C TYR A 55 10.89 -17.06 4.22
N GLU A 56 11.65 -16.04 3.82
CA GLU A 56 12.89 -16.26 3.05
C GLU A 56 13.89 -17.11 3.81
N SER A 57 14.04 -16.90 5.12
CA SER A 57 14.96 -17.67 5.95
C SER A 57 14.61 -19.16 6.02
N GLU A 58 13.33 -19.52 5.84
CA GLU A 58 12.85 -20.91 5.88
C GLU A 58 12.73 -21.55 4.48
N ASN A 59 12.40 -20.74 3.47
CA ASN A 59 12.05 -21.21 2.11
C ASN A 59 13.06 -20.79 1.05
N ASP A 60 14.18 -20.20 1.45
CA ASP A 60 15.34 -20.01 0.60
C ASP A 60 15.03 -19.12 -0.62
N SER A 61 13.99 -18.29 -0.53
CA SER A 61 13.55 -17.28 -1.52
C SER A 61 12.41 -16.45 -0.93
N LEU A 62 12.22 -15.22 -1.42
CA LEU A 62 11.03 -14.44 -1.09
C LEU A 62 9.77 -15.13 -1.65
N PRO A 63 8.57 -14.89 -1.11
CA PRO A 63 7.37 -15.53 -1.61
C PRO A 63 6.97 -15.00 -3.00
N HIS A 64 6.24 -15.82 -3.76
CA HIS A 64 5.59 -15.36 -4.98
C HIS A 64 4.61 -14.21 -4.67
N ALA A 65 4.62 -13.14 -5.48
CA ALA A 65 3.60 -12.09 -5.34
C ALA A 65 2.19 -12.64 -5.55
N PHE A 66 2.07 -13.54 -6.51
CA PHE A 66 0.86 -14.30 -6.81
C PHE A 66 1.23 -15.68 -7.37
N ASP A 67 0.55 -16.71 -6.88
CA ASP A 67 0.64 -18.07 -7.37
C ASP A 67 -0.74 -18.66 -7.65
N ASN A 68 -0.94 -19.26 -8.83
CA ASN A 68 -2.18 -19.94 -9.20
C ASN A 68 -2.16 -21.46 -8.94
N THR A 69 -1.14 -21.96 -8.24
CA THR A 69 -1.00 -23.38 -7.89
C THR A 69 -1.16 -23.58 -6.38
N PRO A 70 -2.10 -24.42 -5.89
CA PRO A 70 -3.30 -24.93 -6.55
C PRO A 70 -4.31 -23.81 -6.90
N SER A 71 -5.28 -24.09 -7.76
CA SER A 71 -6.33 -23.14 -8.18
C SER A 71 -7.25 -22.66 -7.05
N ASP A 72 -7.19 -23.31 -5.90
CA ASP A 72 -8.00 -22.99 -4.73
C ASP A 72 -7.20 -22.13 -3.75
N PRO A 73 -7.79 -21.01 -3.26
CA PRO A 73 -7.16 -20.19 -2.25
C PRO A 73 -6.98 -20.99 -0.94
N PRO A 74 -5.99 -20.64 -0.10
CA PRO A 74 -5.76 -21.29 1.18
C PRO A 74 -6.99 -21.29 2.11
N ASP A 75 -7.00 -22.21 3.07
CA ASP A 75 -7.99 -22.23 4.15
C ASP A 75 -8.07 -20.84 4.82
N GLY A 76 -9.25 -20.22 4.77
CA GLY A 76 -9.43 -18.80 5.12
C GLY A 76 -10.05 -17.95 4.00
N GLY A 77 -10.20 -18.53 2.80
CA GLY A 77 -11.06 -17.99 1.74
C GLY A 77 -10.37 -17.00 0.81
N TYR A 78 -11.14 -16.57 -0.20
CA TYR A 78 -10.65 -15.75 -1.29
C TYR A 78 -10.49 -14.27 -0.87
N PRO A 79 -9.28 -13.66 -0.95
CA PRO A 79 -9.02 -12.33 -0.38
C PRO A 79 -9.63 -11.14 -1.15
N GLY A 80 -10.10 -11.37 -2.38
CA GLY A 80 -10.68 -10.34 -3.25
C GLY A 80 -12.10 -10.66 -3.72
N TYR A 81 -12.50 -10.12 -4.87
CA TYR A 81 -13.75 -10.50 -5.53
C TYR A 81 -13.50 -11.31 -6.79
N ALA A 82 -14.02 -12.55 -6.81
CA ALA A 82 -13.68 -13.52 -7.86
C ALA A 82 -14.07 -13.08 -9.27
N GLN A 83 -14.96 -12.09 -9.39
CA GLN A 83 -15.31 -11.46 -10.67
C GLN A 83 -14.15 -10.66 -11.28
N TYR A 84 -13.26 -10.11 -10.45
CA TYR A 84 -12.26 -9.12 -10.85
C TYR A 84 -10.84 -9.63 -10.57
N ASP A 85 -10.61 -10.10 -9.35
CA ASP A 85 -9.33 -10.56 -8.88
C ASP A 85 -9.08 -12.03 -9.31
N ARG A 86 -7.82 -12.48 -9.28
CA ARG A 86 -7.43 -13.88 -9.56
C ARG A 86 -7.53 -14.77 -8.32
N LYS A 87 -8.17 -15.93 -8.46
CA LYS A 87 -8.11 -17.04 -7.48
C LYS A 87 -6.69 -17.63 -7.43
N GLY A 88 -6.14 -17.72 -6.23
CA GLY A 88 -4.80 -18.23 -5.98
C GLY A 88 -4.24 -17.75 -4.66
N TRP A 89 -2.96 -18.02 -4.46
CA TRP A 89 -2.16 -17.63 -3.33
C TRP A 89 -1.52 -16.27 -3.58
N TRP A 90 -1.58 -15.40 -2.59
CA TRP A 90 -0.95 -14.08 -2.62
C TRP A 90 0.23 -14.06 -1.65
N TRP A 91 1.20 -13.16 -1.86
CA TRP A 91 2.40 -13.06 -1.02
C TRP A 91 2.10 -13.07 0.49
N PHE A 92 1.00 -12.42 0.93
CA PHE A 92 0.64 -12.35 2.34
C PHE A 92 0.12 -13.66 2.91
N ASN A 93 -0.32 -14.60 2.07
CA ASN A 93 -0.71 -15.94 2.52
C ASN A 93 0.49 -16.75 2.99
N TYR A 94 1.64 -16.57 2.36
CA TYR A 94 2.90 -17.23 2.71
C TYR A 94 3.49 -16.76 4.04
N ILE A 95 3.06 -15.58 4.52
CA ILE A 95 3.57 -14.98 5.74
C ILE A 95 2.53 -14.93 6.87
N ASP A 96 1.33 -15.46 6.65
CA ASP A 96 0.22 -15.39 7.62
C ASP A 96 0.59 -16.06 8.95
N ASP A 97 1.38 -17.15 8.88
CA ASP A 97 1.82 -17.92 10.05
C ASP A 97 2.85 -17.19 10.93
N TYR A 98 3.55 -16.19 10.40
CA TYR A 98 4.52 -15.40 11.18
C TYR A 98 3.85 -14.29 12.01
N PHE A 99 2.56 -14.04 11.80
CA PHE A 99 1.79 -13.10 12.62
C PHE A 99 1.09 -13.85 13.75
N SER A 100 1.03 -13.23 14.94
CA SER A 100 0.34 -13.83 16.09
C SER A 100 -1.10 -14.21 15.73
N LYS A 101 -1.48 -15.43 16.09
CA LYS A 101 -2.81 -16.05 15.94
C LYS A 101 -3.89 -15.35 16.79
N ASP A 102 -3.98 -14.03 16.73
CA ASP A 102 -5.10 -13.31 17.31
C ASP A 102 -6.30 -13.56 16.37
N LYS A 103 -7.03 -14.62 16.71
CA LYS A 103 -7.98 -15.39 15.88
C LYS A 103 -9.05 -14.53 15.21
N GLY A 104 -8.73 -13.91 14.08
CA GLY A 104 -9.69 -13.35 13.14
C GLY A 104 -9.46 -11.91 12.67
N LYS A 105 -8.38 -11.23 13.10
CA LYS A 105 -8.11 -9.86 12.66
C LYS A 105 -6.76 -9.76 11.95
N LYS A 106 -6.77 -9.93 10.61
CA LYS A 106 -5.66 -9.58 9.71
C LYS A 106 -5.42 -8.06 9.64
N THR A 107 -5.26 -7.39 10.78
CA THR A 107 -5.17 -5.92 10.90
C THR A 107 -3.91 -5.37 10.25
N VAL A 108 -2.81 -6.13 10.28
CA VAL A 108 -1.52 -5.72 9.72
C VAL A 108 -1.60 -5.50 8.21
N LEU A 109 -2.42 -6.30 7.51
CA LEU A 109 -2.63 -6.17 6.07
C LEU A 109 -3.55 -5.00 5.69
N TRP A 110 -4.27 -4.41 6.66
CA TRP A 110 -5.16 -3.27 6.42
C TRP A 110 -4.46 -1.94 6.73
N CYS A 111 -4.31 -1.05 5.75
CA CYS A 111 -3.81 0.29 6.02
C CYS A 111 -4.95 1.21 6.54
N PRO A 112 -4.85 1.76 7.77
CA PRO A 112 -5.85 2.69 8.32
C PRO A 112 -5.97 4.04 7.58
N SER A 113 -5.01 4.35 6.69
CA SER A 113 -5.00 5.56 5.86
C SER A 113 -5.61 5.38 4.46
N ARG A 114 -6.09 4.18 4.10
CA ARG A 114 -6.65 3.94 2.76
C ARG A 114 -7.89 4.79 2.49
N GLN A 115 -7.99 5.36 1.29
CA GLN A 115 -9.06 6.29 0.89
C GLN A 115 -9.87 5.76 -0.31
N LEU A 116 -10.38 4.53 -0.20
CA LEU A 116 -11.22 3.93 -1.22
C LEU A 116 -12.70 4.28 -0.98
N ARG A 117 -13.34 4.90 -1.97
CA ARG A 117 -14.76 5.32 -1.88
C ARG A 117 -15.76 4.31 -2.42
N ASN A 118 -15.29 3.37 -3.24
CA ASN A 118 -16.14 2.34 -3.81
C ASN A 118 -16.34 1.19 -2.82
N LEU A 119 -17.60 0.88 -2.52
CA LEU A 119 -17.98 -0.18 -1.59
C LEU A 119 -17.45 -1.55 -2.02
N LYS A 120 -17.18 -1.75 -3.32
CA LYS A 120 -16.53 -2.96 -3.81
C LYS A 120 -15.15 -3.17 -3.17
N PHE A 121 -14.39 -2.12 -2.89
CA PHE A 121 -13.08 -2.32 -2.28
C PHE A 121 -13.11 -2.39 -0.75
N LYS A 122 -14.29 -2.26 -0.12
CA LYS A 122 -14.41 -2.16 1.33
C LYS A 122 -13.81 -3.37 2.05
N ASN A 123 -14.11 -4.58 1.57
CA ASN A 123 -13.63 -5.83 2.18
C ASN A 123 -12.56 -6.53 1.33
N ASN A 124 -12.08 -5.90 0.26
CA ASN A 124 -11.04 -6.46 -0.60
C ASN A 124 -9.66 -6.08 -0.04
N ILE A 125 -8.94 -7.05 0.52
CA ILE A 125 -7.61 -6.82 1.13
C ILE A 125 -6.55 -6.55 0.06
N LEU A 126 -6.82 -6.93 -1.19
CA LEU A 126 -5.92 -6.68 -2.30
C LEU A 126 -5.90 -5.21 -2.70
N CYS A 127 -6.92 -4.43 -2.35
CA CYS A 127 -7.06 -3.05 -2.80
C CYS A 127 -6.79 -2.05 -1.66
N GLY A 128 -5.92 -1.09 -1.95
CA GLY A 128 -5.72 0.08 -1.11
C GLY A 128 -4.86 -0.15 0.14
N ASN A 129 -4.03 -1.20 0.16
CA ASN A 129 -3.22 -1.57 1.31
C ASN A 129 -1.73 -1.50 0.96
N TYR A 130 -1.05 -2.64 0.91
CA TYR A 130 0.38 -2.73 0.66
C TYR A 130 0.64 -3.61 -0.56
N GLY A 131 1.65 -3.27 -1.34
CA GLY A 131 2.02 -4.00 -2.54
C GLY A 131 3.47 -4.42 -2.50
N VAL A 132 3.74 -5.70 -2.77
CA VAL A 132 5.10 -6.20 -2.96
C VAL A 132 5.60 -5.88 -4.37
N ASN A 133 6.89 -5.65 -4.48
CA ASN A 133 7.56 -5.44 -5.77
C ASN A 133 7.62 -6.75 -6.55
N GLN A 134 6.87 -6.80 -7.65
CA GLN A 134 6.78 -7.97 -8.52
C GLN A 134 8.08 -8.28 -9.29
N SER A 135 9.01 -7.33 -9.40
CA SER A 135 10.35 -7.59 -9.95
C SER A 135 11.17 -8.51 -9.05
N ILE A 136 10.85 -8.55 -7.75
CA ILE A 136 11.51 -9.36 -6.73
C ILE A 136 10.64 -10.58 -6.39
N CYS A 137 9.42 -10.32 -5.93
CA CYS A 137 8.41 -11.32 -5.64
C CYS A 137 7.68 -11.70 -6.94
N LYS A 138 8.33 -12.48 -7.81
CA LYS A 138 7.75 -12.82 -9.12
C LYS A 138 6.46 -13.62 -9.01
N SER A 139 5.57 -13.47 -9.99
CA SER A 139 4.37 -14.31 -10.10
C SER A 139 4.72 -15.68 -10.68
N SER A 140 4.03 -16.75 -10.26
CA SER A 140 4.27 -18.10 -10.83
C SER A 140 3.71 -18.28 -12.24
N SER A 141 2.68 -17.49 -12.64
CA SER A 141 1.96 -17.68 -13.90
C SER A 141 1.73 -16.41 -14.72
N GLY A 142 1.79 -16.57 -16.05
CA GLY A 142 1.76 -15.48 -17.02
C GLY A 142 0.43 -15.14 -17.69
N LYS A 143 -0.71 -15.64 -17.21
CA LYS A 143 -2.01 -15.32 -17.85
C LYS A 143 -2.43 -13.85 -17.70
N ARG A 144 -1.99 -13.17 -16.63
CA ARG A 144 -2.25 -11.74 -16.36
C ARG A 144 -1.02 -10.96 -15.89
N SER A 145 0.11 -11.63 -15.72
CA SER A 145 1.37 -10.98 -15.37
C SER A 145 2.20 -10.81 -16.64
N HIS A 146 2.99 -9.74 -16.75
CA HIS A 146 3.89 -9.56 -17.89
C HIS A 146 5.13 -10.45 -17.76
N ALA A 147 5.74 -10.81 -18.90
CA ALA A 147 6.90 -11.73 -18.99
C ALA A 147 8.03 -11.40 -18.01
N GLU A 148 8.32 -10.10 -17.82
CA GLU A 148 9.36 -9.61 -16.91
C GLU A 148 9.12 -10.00 -15.43
N PHE A 149 7.85 -10.06 -15.01
CA PHE A 149 7.43 -10.25 -13.63
C PHE A 149 7.04 -11.71 -13.30
N ILE A 150 7.37 -12.64 -14.19
CA ILE A 150 7.10 -14.08 -14.02
C ILE A 150 8.41 -14.83 -13.81
N GLY A 151 8.37 -15.84 -12.94
CA GLY A 151 9.49 -16.73 -12.67
C GLY A 151 9.71 -16.96 -11.17
N THR A 152 10.91 -17.39 -10.82
CA THR A 152 11.30 -17.65 -9.43
C THR A 152 11.56 -16.33 -8.70
N PRO A 153 10.98 -16.12 -7.51
CA PRO A 153 11.29 -14.98 -6.67
C PRO A 153 12.77 -14.95 -6.29
N LEU A 154 13.28 -13.75 -6.05
CA LEU A 154 14.68 -13.58 -5.67
C LEU A 154 14.87 -13.81 -4.17
N ARG A 155 16.09 -14.20 -3.80
CA ARG A 155 16.61 -14.05 -2.42
C ARG A 155 17.12 -12.62 -2.25
N THR A 156 16.96 -12.06 -1.06
CA THR A 156 17.54 -10.80 -0.64
C THR A 156 19.07 -10.77 -0.85
N ALA A 157 19.75 -11.90 -0.63
CA ALA A 157 21.18 -12.04 -0.88
C ALA A 157 21.57 -11.85 -2.36
N ASN A 158 20.65 -12.09 -3.30
CA ASN A 158 20.86 -11.92 -4.74
C ASN A 158 20.44 -10.53 -5.23
N ILE A 159 19.96 -9.65 -4.33
CA ILE A 159 19.54 -8.29 -4.69
C ILE A 159 20.74 -7.36 -4.51
N PRO A 160 21.28 -6.80 -5.62
CA PRO A 160 22.33 -5.80 -5.50
C PRO A 160 21.74 -4.54 -4.87
N ARG A 161 22.46 -3.96 -3.92
CA ARG A 161 22.01 -2.78 -3.16
C ARG A 161 20.63 -2.99 -2.52
N ALA A 162 20.51 -4.01 -1.68
CA ALA A 162 19.27 -4.32 -0.97
C ALA A 162 18.69 -3.12 -0.19
N GLY A 163 19.55 -2.29 0.42
CA GLY A 163 19.14 -1.04 1.10
C GLY A 163 18.73 0.11 0.18
N GLU A 164 18.87 -0.03 -1.14
CA GLU A 164 18.27 0.89 -2.11
C GLU A 164 17.10 0.24 -2.85
N THR A 165 16.80 -1.03 -2.66
CA THR A 165 15.82 -1.74 -3.51
C THR A 165 14.47 -1.85 -2.82
N LEU A 166 13.40 -1.39 -3.49
CA LEU A 166 12.03 -1.43 -2.98
C LEU A 166 11.53 -2.88 -2.94
N LEU A 167 11.15 -3.36 -1.75
CA LEU A 167 10.55 -4.68 -1.56
C LEU A 167 9.03 -4.59 -1.40
N ILE A 168 8.54 -3.65 -0.58
CA ILE A 168 7.11 -3.46 -0.32
C ILE A 168 6.81 -1.97 -0.13
N VAL A 169 5.62 -1.52 -0.51
CA VAL A 169 5.23 -0.10 -0.41
C VAL A 169 3.74 0.03 -0.15
N ASP A 170 3.33 1.19 0.39
CA ASP A 170 1.93 1.62 0.33
C ASP A 170 1.46 1.60 -1.14
N SER A 171 0.46 0.77 -1.47
CA SER A 171 0.04 0.53 -2.86
C SER A 171 -1.48 0.48 -3.00
N GLY A 172 -1.97 0.90 -4.16
CA GLY A 172 -3.35 0.75 -4.59
C GLY A 172 -3.78 -0.70 -4.78
N TYR A 173 -2.82 -1.61 -5.01
CA TYR A 173 -3.04 -3.04 -5.18
C TYR A 173 -1.97 -3.90 -4.48
N SER A 174 -2.29 -5.16 -4.21
CA SER A 174 -1.43 -6.13 -3.49
C SER A 174 -0.09 -6.41 -4.17
N MET A 175 0.05 -6.02 -5.42
CA MET A 175 1.26 -6.14 -6.21
C MET A 175 1.53 -4.82 -6.90
N ILE A 176 2.80 -4.47 -7.03
CA ILE A 176 3.23 -3.26 -7.71
C ILE A 176 4.46 -3.57 -8.56
N THR A 177 4.59 -2.87 -9.67
CA THR A 177 5.75 -2.94 -10.57
C THR A 177 6.19 -1.54 -10.90
N TRP A 178 7.41 -1.42 -11.42
CA TRP A 178 7.91 -0.15 -11.91
C TRP A 178 7.10 0.39 -13.11
N TRP A 179 6.39 -0.47 -13.85
CA TRP A 179 5.51 -0.04 -14.95
C TRP A 179 4.36 0.81 -14.42
N HIS A 180 3.83 0.50 -13.24
CA HIS A 180 2.78 1.29 -12.59
C HIS A 180 3.27 2.65 -12.10
N ALA A 181 4.58 2.80 -11.94
CA ALA A 181 5.21 4.05 -11.58
C ALA A 181 5.69 4.83 -12.81
N ALA A 182 5.72 4.23 -14.00
CA ALA A 182 6.20 4.87 -15.23
C ALA A 182 5.15 5.79 -15.87
N ASP A 183 5.59 6.92 -16.42
CA ASP A 183 4.75 7.77 -17.28
C ASP A 183 4.37 7.04 -18.57
N VAL A 184 5.34 6.38 -19.18
CA VAL A 184 5.18 5.62 -20.42
C VAL A 184 5.74 4.20 -20.20
N PRO A 185 4.93 3.27 -19.66
CA PRO A 185 5.37 1.90 -19.45
C PRO A 185 5.77 1.22 -20.78
N PRO A 186 6.63 0.18 -20.76
CA PRO A 186 7.05 -0.53 -21.98
C PRO A 186 5.88 -1.11 -22.77
N VAL A 187 4.84 -1.55 -22.07
CA VAL A 187 3.58 -2.03 -22.63
C VAL A 187 2.45 -1.25 -21.99
N SER A 188 1.41 -0.95 -22.78
CA SER A 188 0.21 -0.32 -22.25
C SER A 188 -0.44 -1.21 -21.20
N LEU A 189 -0.59 -0.69 -19.98
CA LEU A 189 -1.35 -1.33 -18.92
C LEU A 189 -2.84 -1.36 -19.30
N GLY A 190 -3.48 -2.51 -19.09
CA GLY A 190 -4.88 -2.72 -19.42
C GLY A 190 -5.86 -2.13 -18.40
N SER A 191 -7.07 -2.68 -18.38
CA SER A 191 -8.16 -2.32 -17.46
C SER A 191 -8.37 -3.35 -16.34
N THR A 192 -7.56 -4.40 -16.30
CA THR A 192 -7.59 -5.39 -15.21
C THR A 192 -7.21 -4.73 -13.89
N ILE A 193 -7.76 -5.18 -12.77
CA ILE A 193 -7.52 -4.52 -11.47
C ILE A 193 -6.03 -4.51 -11.12
N GLU A 194 -5.30 -5.53 -11.54
CA GLU A 194 -3.85 -5.66 -11.38
C GLU A 194 -3.11 -4.54 -12.15
N ASP A 195 -3.47 -4.30 -13.41
CA ASP A 195 -2.90 -3.23 -14.25
C ASP A 195 -3.23 -1.81 -13.75
N THR A 196 -4.28 -1.70 -12.91
CA THR A 196 -4.67 -0.42 -12.30
C THR A 196 -3.87 -0.09 -11.05
N ALA A 197 -2.88 -0.90 -10.65
CA ALA A 197 -2.10 -0.62 -9.47
C ALA A 197 -1.40 0.75 -9.55
N TYR A 198 -1.18 1.35 -8.38
CA TYR A 198 -0.59 2.67 -8.26
C TYR A 198 0.08 2.87 -6.91
N ILE A 199 1.05 3.78 -6.86
CA ILE A 199 1.56 4.33 -5.62
C ILE A 199 0.70 5.55 -5.24
N PRO A 200 0.10 5.60 -4.04
CA PRO A 200 -0.74 6.72 -3.63
C PRO A 200 0.01 8.05 -3.66
N GLY A 201 -0.59 9.07 -4.29
CA GLY A 201 -0.04 10.43 -4.35
C GLY A 201 0.93 10.69 -5.50
N LEU A 202 1.24 9.69 -6.33
CA LEU A 202 2.14 9.83 -7.47
C LEU A 202 1.59 10.81 -8.51
N VAL A 203 2.42 11.72 -9.02
CA VAL A 203 1.99 12.78 -9.96
C VAL A 203 1.29 12.25 -11.21
N ILE A 204 1.80 11.15 -11.79
CA ILE A 204 1.25 10.54 -13.02
C ILE A 204 -0.13 9.92 -12.83
N ASN A 205 -0.58 9.69 -11.59
CA ASN A 205 -1.90 9.09 -11.35
C ASN A 205 -3.05 10.01 -11.77
N LYS A 206 -2.81 11.31 -11.95
CA LYS A 206 -3.81 12.24 -12.49
C LYS A 206 -4.16 11.94 -13.94
N ASP A 207 -3.19 11.47 -14.70
CA ASP A 207 -3.32 11.22 -16.14
C ASP A 207 -3.65 9.75 -16.45
N LYS A 208 -3.61 8.87 -15.43
CA LYS A 208 -4.00 7.46 -15.55
C LYS A 208 -5.49 7.34 -15.88
N LYS A 209 -5.77 6.90 -17.10
CA LYS A 209 -7.14 6.63 -17.57
C LYS A 209 -7.72 5.29 -17.11
N ASN A 210 -6.89 4.41 -16.54
CA ASN A 210 -7.29 3.06 -16.15
C ASN A 210 -7.65 2.93 -14.65
N LEU A 211 -7.59 4.00 -13.84
CA LEU A 211 -8.03 3.95 -12.44
C LEU A 211 -9.51 3.58 -12.34
N TRP A 212 -9.85 2.68 -11.42
CA TRP A 212 -11.25 2.32 -11.19
C TRP A 212 -11.96 3.37 -10.34
N SER A 213 -13.27 3.50 -10.57
CA SER A 213 -14.11 4.39 -9.79
C SER A 213 -13.97 4.12 -8.29
N GLY A 214 -13.63 5.15 -7.55
CA GLY A 214 -13.42 5.16 -6.10
C GLY A 214 -11.97 4.95 -5.64
N GLN A 215 -11.01 4.80 -6.56
CA GLN A 215 -9.57 4.79 -6.25
C GLN A 215 -8.91 6.17 -6.39
N GLU A 216 -9.54 7.11 -7.09
CA GLU A 216 -8.94 8.38 -7.52
C GLU A 216 -8.48 9.23 -6.35
N GLN A 217 -9.28 9.27 -5.27
CA GLN A 217 -8.94 10.01 -4.06
C GLN A 217 -7.63 9.49 -3.45
N ASP A 218 -7.45 8.18 -3.38
CA ASP A 218 -6.26 7.53 -2.83
C ASP A 218 -5.05 7.69 -3.78
N ALA A 219 -5.27 7.44 -5.07
CA ALA A 219 -4.24 7.51 -6.10
C ALA A 219 -3.70 8.93 -6.31
N ILE A 220 -4.57 9.93 -6.41
CA ILE A 220 -4.18 11.30 -6.81
C ILE A 220 -3.76 12.15 -5.60
N ASN A 221 -4.52 12.07 -4.50
CA ASN A 221 -4.28 12.91 -3.32
C ASN A 221 -3.30 12.27 -2.33
N GLY A 222 -3.11 10.95 -2.41
CA GLY A 222 -2.25 10.19 -1.50
C GLY A 222 -2.92 9.91 -0.15
N ARG A 223 -2.29 9.01 0.61
CA ARG A 223 -2.80 8.54 1.91
C ARG A 223 -2.26 9.30 3.10
N HIS A 224 -1.01 9.73 3.00
CA HIS A 224 -0.27 10.33 4.10
C HIS A 224 0.02 11.81 3.80
N PRO A 225 0.29 12.62 4.85
CA PRO A 225 0.63 14.04 4.68
C PRO A 225 1.76 14.25 3.67
N ASN A 226 1.69 15.35 2.92
CA ASN A 226 2.67 15.75 1.91
C ASN A 226 2.90 14.71 0.79
N LYS A 227 1.88 13.89 0.47
CA LYS A 227 1.96 12.84 -0.57
C LYS A 227 3.16 11.92 -0.36
N THR A 228 3.37 11.55 0.89
CA THR A 228 4.41 10.60 1.27
C THR A 228 3.86 9.17 1.24
N VAL A 229 4.77 8.21 1.08
CA VAL A 229 4.49 6.78 1.16
C VAL A 229 5.53 6.10 2.03
N ASN A 230 5.13 5.06 2.75
CA ASN A 230 6.05 4.23 3.49
C ASN A 230 6.56 3.13 2.56
N VAL A 231 7.88 2.97 2.54
CA VAL A 231 8.59 2.01 1.68
C VAL A 231 9.43 1.10 2.56
N GLY A 232 9.30 -0.19 2.30
CA GLY A 232 10.14 -1.25 2.83
C GLY A 232 11.19 -1.66 1.82
N PHE A 233 12.43 -1.76 2.27
CA PHE A 233 13.58 -2.10 1.43
C PHE A 233 13.93 -3.58 1.57
N ALA A 234 14.66 -4.10 0.60
CA ALA A 234 15.04 -5.52 0.58
C ALA A 234 15.95 -5.90 1.76
N ASP A 235 16.75 -4.99 2.30
CA ASP A 235 17.56 -5.22 3.51
C ASP A 235 16.77 -5.13 4.83
N GLY A 236 15.48 -4.83 4.77
CA GLY A 236 14.56 -4.87 5.90
C GLY A 236 14.26 -3.54 6.58
N HIS A 237 14.98 -2.48 6.23
CA HIS A 237 14.69 -1.17 6.81
C HIS A 237 13.47 -0.52 6.14
N ILE A 238 12.95 0.52 6.77
CA ILE A 238 11.79 1.27 6.28
C ILE A 238 12.15 2.73 6.23
N SER A 239 11.70 3.38 5.18
CA SER A 239 11.75 4.83 5.04
C SER A 239 10.41 5.38 4.58
N ARG A 240 10.16 6.63 4.93
CA ARG A 240 9.05 7.40 4.37
C ARG A 240 9.61 8.33 3.31
N THR A 241 9.16 8.16 2.07
CA THR A 241 9.63 8.92 0.91
C THR A 241 8.47 9.72 0.31
N LYS A 242 8.78 10.72 -0.53
CA LYS A 242 7.71 11.34 -1.34
C LYS A 242 7.32 10.36 -2.44
N ALA A 243 6.03 10.30 -2.77
CA ALA A 243 5.56 9.43 -3.84
C ALA A 243 6.29 9.71 -5.16
N ASP A 244 6.52 10.99 -5.48
CA ASP A 244 7.18 11.40 -6.73
C ASP A 244 8.65 10.98 -6.82
N ASP A 245 9.31 10.68 -5.70
CA ASP A 245 10.66 10.09 -5.70
C ASP A 245 10.64 8.66 -6.27
N LEU A 246 9.46 8.00 -6.31
CA LEU A 246 9.24 6.64 -6.82
C LEU A 246 8.67 6.55 -8.23
N PHE A 247 8.38 7.68 -8.90
CA PHE A 247 7.85 7.72 -10.30
C PHE A 247 8.80 6.88 -11.23
N VAL A 248 8.61 6.65 -12.54
CA VAL A 248 9.65 6.10 -13.47
C VAL A 248 9.64 6.91 -14.77
N GLU A 249 10.78 7.45 -15.21
CA GLU A 249 10.80 8.40 -16.33
C GLU A 249 11.37 7.69 -17.55
N LYS A 250 10.60 7.71 -18.62
CA LYS A 250 11.07 7.24 -19.93
C LYS A 250 12.01 8.29 -20.53
N THR A 251 13.26 7.88 -20.76
CA THR A 251 14.24 8.64 -21.58
C THR A 251 14.32 8.04 -22.98
N SER A 252 15.08 8.67 -23.90
CA SER A 252 15.14 8.29 -25.33
C SER A 252 15.29 6.80 -25.57
N ASP A 253 16.20 6.15 -24.84
CA ASP A 253 16.58 4.74 -25.06
C ASP A 253 16.52 3.88 -23.79
N SER A 254 16.07 4.44 -22.66
CA SER A 254 16.05 3.71 -21.38
C SER A 254 15.06 4.28 -20.37
N TYR A 255 14.91 3.61 -19.23
CA TYR A 255 14.17 4.13 -18.08
C TYR A 255 15.17 4.62 -17.03
N LYS A 256 15.05 5.88 -16.62
CA LYS A 256 15.94 6.47 -15.62
C LYS A 256 15.30 6.59 -14.26
N ASN A 257 16.22 6.64 -13.27
CA ASN A 257 15.94 6.96 -11.87
C ASN A 257 15.23 5.72 -11.25
N ARG A 258 15.18 5.43 -9.96
CA ARG A 258 14.73 6.21 -8.80
C ARG A 258 15.29 5.48 -7.57
N SER A 259 15.61 6.19 -6.51
CA SER A 259 15.84 5.57 -5.21
C SER A 259 14.54 5.61 -4.41
N PRO A 260 14.03 4.48 -3.91
CA PRO A 260 14.56 3.12 -4.12
C PRO A 260 14.42 2.56 -5.54
N LEU A 261 15.43 1.77 -5.93
CA LEU A 261 15.48 0.97 -7.15
C LEU A 261 14.30 0.00 -7.17
N TRP A 262 13.64 -0.07 -8.31
CA TRP A 262 12.59 -1.06 -8.55
C TRP A 262 13.13 -2.41 -9.02
N LEU A 263 14.35 -2.42 -9.56
CA LEU A 263 14.95 -3.59 -10.17
C LEU A 263 16.22 -3.97 -9.41
N PRO A 264 16.46 -5.27 -9.19
CA PRO A 264 17.80 -5.77 -8.95
C PRO A 264 18.61 -5.51 -10.23
N LYS A 265 19.68 -4.71 -10.14
CA LYS A 265 20.58 -4.40 -11.26
C LYS A 265 21.34 -5.61 -11.79
#